data_AF-A0A5E6X4S1-F1
#
_entry.id   AF-A0A5E6X4S1-F1
#
_cell.length_a   1.000
_cell.length_b   1.000
_cell.length_c   1.000
_cell.angle_alpha   90.00
_cell.angle_beta   90.00
_cell.angle_gamma   90.00
#
_symmetry.space_group_name_H-M   'P 1'
#
loop_
_entity.id
_entity.type
_entity.pdbx_description
1 polymer ?
#
loop_
_entity_poly.entity_id
_entity_poly.type
_entity_poly.pdbx_seq_one_letter_code
_entity_poly.pdbx_strand_id
1 'polypeptide(L)'
;MGAFEALALDHLGETEKARDRLLKIVATGSDDPLALNTYATIATRCGYVDDAVEAAERALENAKSKGEQLGLLKLLFFLIQFSNPTSDRLFELALRAGELVDQSVESQEGTYLMMHLSGTLGGRSDIDLARDREQFQTHADAFFRNFPNSRMLWRGEVREGASGTELVESLKALTGLTPDREAFQKRLERSLQQGLNTIPFSWRPRLVLSCISDIVHLWDVAKVSSRDDRQYHLAMVNDIGWQPIGADDLRKRVPLLDWTALLVLNDLGLIDAVITFFGQIAVARATMEELAEFTNPLFGSPMRSKCLSLQNALKPHLASILQPSSLEEASEASSSKVIGRSNSEMVEICAKEPERYRLYSDDEALRTFCAAGSEVDGFCTLDVLAALTEVGQLSLLEKAGKIAQLCEWRVGVIVQLSEIVQLLPSAAFTARTVRQGVEILDAEPEFISMISALWDYRVPFEKALGHAASALRVLVEQALLPEIGLAALMRHWHVKAAMKNDAPDQALETIVLLIITAALMGHLPRACAKRLWTVYRLLVESHHGDQMDERLEKVAIRLLGSKYAQLESAAATEGLRIFTELNESLTRGTIDQSEFANAYTTARIAAQSPKFGR
;
A
#
# COMPACT_ATOMS: atom_id res chain seq x y z
N MET A 1 -38.98 -0.02 -20.22
CA MET A 1 -38.07 -1.12 -20.67
C MET A 1 -36.62 -0.69 -20.75
N GLY A 2 -36.26 0.46 -21.37
CA GLY A 2 -34.86 0.89 -21.48
C GLY A 2 -34.13 1.13 -20.15
N ALA A 3 -34.82 1.59 -19.10
CA ALA A 3 -34.23 1.78 -17.77
C ALA A 3 -33.84 0.45 -17.10
N PHE A 4 -34.70 -0.57 -17.20
CA PHE A 4 -34.42 -1.92 -16.69
C PHE A 4 -33.28 -2.60 -17.45
N GLU A 5 -33.21 -2.38 -18.77
CA GLU A 5 -32.09 -2.86 -19.60
C GLU A 5 -30.77 -2.22 -19.16
N ALA A 6 -30.74 -0.90 -18.95
CA ALA A 6 -29.54 -0.22 -18.47
C ALA A 6 -29.15 -0.64 -17.04
N LEU A 7 -30.13 -0.84 -16.15
CA LEU A 7 -29.88 -1.36 -14.81
C LEU A 7 -29.29 -2.77 -14.86
N ALA A 8 -29.80 -3.64 -15.74
CA ALA A 8 -29.24 -4.98 -15.95
C ALA A 8 -27.80 -4.93 -16.48
N LEU A 9 -27.51 -4.04 -17.45
CA LEU A 9 -26.14 -3.82 -17.93
C LEU A 9 -25.19 -3.36 -16.83
N ASP A 10 -25.64 -2.45 -15.95
CA ASP A 10 -24.84 -2.00 -14.81
C ASP A 10 -24.61 -3.13 -13.79
N HIS A 11 -25.61 -3.99 -13.55
CA HIS A 11 -25.45 -5.18 -12.70
C HIS A 11 -24.47 -6.21 -13.26
N LEU A 12 -24.42 -6.36 -14.59
CA LEU A 12 -23.43 -7.19 -15.28
C LEU A 12 -22.03 -6.57 -15.29
N GLY A 13 -21.87 -5.36 -14.76
CA GLY A 13 -20.62 -4.61 -14.74
C GLY A 13 -20.28 -3.92 -16.05
N GLU A 14 -21.19 -3.90 -17.04
CA GLU A 14 -21.05 -3.16 -18.30
C GLU A 14 -21.47 -1.69 -18.14
N THR A 15 -20.89 -1.02 -17.14
CA THR A 15 -21.32 0.32 -16.67
C THR A 15 -21.27 1.39 -17.75
N GLU A 16 -20.29 1.37 -18.66
CA GLU A 16 -20.26 2.34 -19.77
C GLU A 16 -21.48 2.20 -20.69
N LYS A 17 -21.83 0.97 -21.08
CA LYS A 17 -23.00 0.73 -21.93
C LYS A 17 -24.29 1.11 -21.22
N ALA A 18 -24.38 0.85 -19.92
CA ALA A 18 -25.49 1.29 -19.08
C ALA A 18 -25.60 2.82 -19.07
N ARG A 19 -24.49 3.54 -18.85
CA ARG A 19 -24.43 5.01 -18.87
C ARG A 19 -24.90 5.57 -20.21
N ASP A 20 -24.37 5.07 -21.32
CA ASP A 20 -24.70 5.56 -22.66
C ASP A 20 -26.17 5.32 -23.01
N ARG A 21 -26.75 4.22 -22.51
CA ARG A 21 -28.19 3.93 -22.65
C ARG A 21 -29.03 4.90 -21.84
N LEU A 22 -28.66 5.15 -20.59
CA LEU A 22 -29.37 6.07 -19.69
C LEU A 22 -29.27 7.51 -20.16
N LEU A 23 -28.11 7.95 -20.65
CA LEU A 23 -27.92 9.29 -21.21
C LEU A 23 -28.92 9.56 -22.34
N LYS A 24 -29.15 8.58 -23.22
CA LYS A 24 -30.16 8.68 -24.29
C LYS A 24 -31.58 8.79 -23.73
N ILE A 25 -31.90 8.10 -22.63
CA ILE A 25 -33.22 8.16 -21.98
C ILE A 25 -33.42 9.52 -21.30
N VAL A 26 -32.44 10.01 -20.54
CA VAL A 26 -32.49 11.31 -19.86
C VAL A 26 -32.61 12.44 -20.89
N ALA A 27 -31.87 12.37 -22.01
CA ALA A 27 -31.96 13.35 -23.09
C ALA A 27 -33.34 13.42 -23.76
N THR A 28 -34.16 12.38 -23.66
CA THR A 28 -35.55 12.39 -24.17
C THR A 28 -36.57 12.98 -23.20
N GLY A 29 -36.13 13.44 -22.01
CA GLY A 29 -37.01 14.06 -21.00
C GLY A 29 -37.88 13.07 -20.23
N SER A 30 -37.42 11.82 -20.05
CA SER A 30 -38.16 10.80 -19.29
C SER A 30 -38.22 11.14 -17.80
N ASP A 31 -39.39 10.90 -17.20
CA ASP A 31 -39.71 11.06 -15.78
C ASP A 31 -39.39 9.84 -14.91
N ASP A 32 -38.84 8.76 -15.50
CA ASP A 32 -38.59 7.51 -14.81
C ASP A 32 -37.58 7.71 -13.66
N PRO A 33 -38.02 7.69 -12.38
CA PRO A 33 -37.13 7.94 -11.24
C PRO A 33 -36.01 6.91 -11.15
N LEU A 34 -36.24 5.69 -11.64
CA LEU A 34 -35.23 4.64 -11.69
C LEU A 34 -34.13 5.01 -12.68
N ALA A 35 -34.49 5.49 -13.87
CA ALA A 35 -33.52 5.90 -14.89
C ALA A 35 -32.66 7.07 -14.40
N LEU A 36 -33.30 8.11 -13.83
CA LEU A 36 -32.60 9.30 -13.34
C LEU A 36 -31.66 8.99 -12.18
N ASN A 37 -32.12 8.23 -11.18
CA ASN A 37 -31.29 7.84 -10.03
C ASN A 37 -30.15 6.91 -10.44
N THR A 38 -30.39 5.99 -11.37
CA THR A 38 -29.35 5.08 -11.86
C THR A 38 -28.29 5.85 -12.65
N TYR A 39 -28.71 6.79 -13.53
CA TYR A 39 -27.78 7.64 -14.28
C TYR A 39 -26.92 8.49 -13.35
N ALA A 40 -27.54 9.14 -12.37
CA ALA A 40 -26.86 9.94 -11.36
C ALA A 40 -25.81 9.16 -10.58
N THR A 41 -26.18 7.95 -10.15
CA THR A 41 -25.31 7.06 -9.39
C THR A 41 -24.10 6.67 -10.24
N ILE A 42 -24.32 6.24 -11.49
CA ILE A 42 -23.24 5.87 -12.41
C ILE A 42 -22.35 7.07 -12.74
N ALA A 43 -22.93 8.23 -13.03
CA ALA A 43 -22.19 9.44 -13.38
C ALA A 43 -21.33 9.93 -12.22
N THR A 44 -21.86 9.96 -11.00
CA THR A 44 -21.11 10.32 -9.78
C THR A 44 -20.00 9.30 -9.51
N ARG A 45 -20.32 8.01 -9.61
CA ARG A 45 -19.38 6.89 -9.44
C ARG A 45 -18.19 6.96 -10.41
N CYS A 46 -18.45 7.33 -11.65
CA CYS A 46 -17.46 7.32 -12.72
C CYS A 46 -16.86 8.71 -13.06
N GLY A 47 -17.17 9.75 -12.29
CA GLY A 47 -16.60 11.10 -12.46
C GLY A 47 -17.17 11.91 -13.63
N TYR A 48 -18.38 11.62 -14.10
CA TYR A 48 -19.10 12.34 -15.18
C TYR A 48 -20.13 13.34 -14.62
N VAL A 49 -19.78 14.04 -13.53
CA VAL A 49 -20.73 14.87 -12.78
C VAL A 49 -21.19 16.08 -13.59
N ASP A 50 -20.28 16.74 -14.32
CA ASP A 50 -20.64 17.90 -15.14
C ASP A 50 -21.64 17.55 -16.26
N ASP A 51 -21.40 16.43 -16.96
CA ASP A 51 -22.31 15.90 -17.98
C ASP A 51 -23.68 15.54 -17.37
N ALA A 52 -23.69 15.08 -16.12
CA ALA A 52 -24.92 14.76 -15.40
C ALA A 52 -25.68 16.00 -14.93
N VAL A 53 -24.98 17.06 -14.50
CA VAL A 53 -25.57 18.36 -14.17
C VAL A 53 -26.28 18.93 -15.40
N GLU A 54 -25.60 18.98 -16.55
CA GLU A 54 -26.16 19.52 -17.78
C GLU A 54 -27.38 18.71 -18.25
N ALA A 55 -27.33 17.38 -18.14
CA ALA A 55 -28.47 16.52 -18.46
C ALA A 55 -29.65 16.72 -17.49
N ALA A 56 -29.38 16.86 -16.19
CA ALA A 56 -30.42 17.09 -15.17
C ALA A 56 -31.08 18.47 -15.30
N GLU A 57 -30.31 19.51 -15.65
CA GLU A 57 -30.83 20.85 -15.92
C GLU A 57 -31.79 20.83 -17.12
N ARG A 58 -31.38 20.22 -18.24
CA ARG A 58 -32.24 20.06 -19.42
C ARG A 58 -33.51 19.25 -19.13
N ALA A 59 -33.42 18.23 -18.28
CA ALA A 59 -34.58 17.47 -17.85
C ALA A 59 -35.53 18.30 -16.96
N LEU A 60 -34.99 19.12 -16.04
CA LEU A 60 -35.76 19.95 -15.13
C LEU A 60 -36.55 21.04 -15.87
N GLU A 61 -35.99 21.63 -16.92
CA GLU A 61 -36.69 22.60 -17.78
C GLU A 61 -37.94 22.02 -18.46
N ASN A 62 -37.94 20.71 -18.72
CA ASN A 62 -39.01 20.01 -19.42
C ASN A 62 -39.99 19.28 -18.49
N ALA A 63 -39.75 19.28 -17.18
CA ALA A 63 -40.53 18.57 -16.17
C ALA A 63 -41.91 19.21 -15.94
N LYS A 64 -42.96 18.38 -15.97
CA LYS A 64 -44.36 18.83 -15.91
C LYS A 64 -45.06 18.51 -14.59
N SER A 65 -44.62 17.48 -13.87
CA SER A 65 -45.23 17.09 -12.59
C SER A 65 -44.42 17.58 -11.38
N LYS A 66 -45.10 17.78 -10.24
CA LYS A 66 -44.43 18.13 -8.97
C LYS A 66 -43.42 17.06 -8.53
N GLY A 67 -43.74 15.78 -8.75
CA GLY A 67 -42.87 14.66 -8.43
C GLY A 67 -41.60 14.65 -9.28
N GLU A 68 -41.72 14.87 -10.59
CA GLU A 68 -40.57 15.01 -11.51
C GLU A 68 -39.66 16.15 -11.09
N GLN A 69 -40.24 17.33 -10.82
CA GLN A 69 -39.49 18.51 -10.40
C GLN A 69 -38.74 18.24 -9.09
N LEU A 70 -39.40 17.65 -8.09
CA LEU A 70 -38.74 17.31 -6.83
C LEU A 70 -37.61 16.29 -7.01
N GLY A 71 -37.81 15.26 -7.83
CA GLY A 71 -36.78 14.26 -8.12
C GLY A 71 -35.55 14.87 -8.81
N LEU A 72 -35.77 15.71 -9.81
CA LEU A 72 -34.71 16.39 -10.55
C LEU A 72 -34.00 17.47 -9.73
N LEU A 73 -34.72 18.19 -8.85
CA LEU A 73 -34.11 19.14 -7.91
C LEU A 73 -33.19 18.44 -6.90
N LYS A 74 -33.61 17.30 -6.35
CA LYS A 74 -32.78 16.48 -5.46
C LYS A 74 -31.53 16.00 -6.19
N LEU A 75 -31.70 15.46 -7.39
CA LEU A 75 -30.60 15.02 -8.23
C LEU A 75 -29.59 16.16 -8.50
N LEU A 76 -30.09 17.30 -8.98
CA LEU A 76 -29.27 18.46 -9.31
C LEU A 76 -28.56 19.00 -8.06
N PHE A 77 -29.23 19.01 -6.91
CA PHE A 77 -28.61 19.38 -5.63
C PHE A 77 -27.43 18.45 -5.31
N PHE A 78 -27.61 17.13 -5.35
CA PHE A 78 -26.54 16.18 -5.04
C PHE A 78 -25.36 16.31 -6.00
N LEU A 79 -25.63 16.44 -7.31
CA LEU A 79 -24.57 16.61 -8.32
C LEU A 79 -23.80 17.92 -8.11
N ILE A 80 -24.49 19.04 -7.89
CA ILE A 80 -23.84 20.32 -7.63
C ILE A 80 -23.08 20.29 -6.30
N GLN A 81 -23.63 19.67 -5.27
CA GLN A 81 -23.01 19.57 -3.95
C GLN A 81 -21.71 18.77 -4.03
N PHE A 82 -21.73 17.70 -4.82
CA PHE A 82 -20.57 16.87 -5.08
C PHE A 82 -19.45 17.63 -5.80
N SER A 83 -19.79 18.41 -6.84
CA SER A 83 -18.82 19.22 -7.59
C SER A 83 -18.34 20.45 -6.82
N ASN A 84 -19.27 21.22 -6.24
CA ASN A 84 -19.02 22.48 -5.55
C ASN A 84 -19.94 22.62 -4.31
N PRO A 85 -19.48 22.20 -3.11
CA PRO A 85 -20.27 22.22 -1.88
C PRO A 85 -20.56 23.63 -1.34
N THR A 86 -19.81 24.63 -1.82
CA THR A 86 -19.97 26.04 -1.46
C THR A 86 -20.81 26.79 -2.49
N SER A 87 -21.41 26.09 -3.46
CA SER A 87 -22.23 26.72 -4.49
C SER A 87 -23.48 27.34 -3.89
N ASP A 88 -23.66 28.64 -4.14
CA ASP A 88 -24.86 29.41 -3.80
C ASP A 88 -26.17 28.77 -4.29
N ARG A 89 -26.08 28.02 -5.40
CA ARG A 89 -27.24 27.32 -6.01
C ARG A 89 -27.81 26.23 -5.10
N LEU A 90 -27.01 25.67 -4.20
CA LEU A 90 -27.44 24.56 -3.33
C LEU A 90 -28.60 25.00 -2.44
N PHE A 91 -28.47 26.15 -1.82
CA PHE A 91 -29.52 26.68 -0.95
C PHE A 91 -30.81 26.97 -1.73
N GLU A 92 -30.70 27.55 -2.94
CA GLU A 92 -31.86 27.83 -3.80
C GLU A 92 -32.58 26.54 -4.22
N LEU A 93 -31.83 25.48 -4.54
CA LEU A 93 -32.37 24.17 -4.86
C LEU A 93 -33.02 23.51 -3.64
N ALA A 94 -32.43 23.66 -2.44
CA ALA A 94 -33.01 23.17 -1.20
C ALA A 94 -34.35 23.84 -0.86
N LEU A 95 -34.44 25.17 -1.00
CA LEU A 95 -35.68 25.91 -0.79
C LEU A 95 -36.77 25.48 -1.78
N ARG A 96 -36.44 25.38 -3.06
CA ARG A 96 -37.38 24.89 -4.09
C ARG A 96 -37.86 23.46 -3.82
N ALA A 97 -36.97 22.60 -3.34
CA ALA A 97 -37.36 21.26 -2.92
C ALA A 97 -38.31 21.30 -1.70
N GLY A 98 -38.04 22.18 -0.73
CA GLY A 98 -38.87 22.39 0.46
C GLY A 98 -40.32 22.80 0.16
N GLU A 99 -40.55 23.52 -0.93
CA GLU A 99 -41.91 23.88 -1.39
C GLU A 99 -42.70 22.70 -1.99
N LEU A 100 -42.00 21.64 -2.39
CA LEU A 100 -42.56 20.50 -3.11
C LEU A 100 -42.65 19.21 -2.28
N VAL A 101 -41.96 19.13 -1.14
CA VAL A 101 -41.95 17.95 -0.27
C VAL A 101 -43.27 17.73 0.45
N ASP A 102 -43.62 16.46 0.62
CA ASP A 102 -44.67 16.01 1.53
C ASP A 102 -44.09 15.73 2.93
N GLN A 103 -44.42 16.59 3.91
CA GLN A 103 -43.95 16.50 5.30
C GLN A 103 -44.43 15.24 6.04
N SER A 104 -45.42 14.52 5.49
CA SER A 104 -45.90 13.25 6.06
C SER A 104 -45.05 12.05 5.65
N VAL A 105 -44.12 12.23 4.71
CA VAL A 105 -43.22 11.17 4.21
C VAL A 105 -41.80 11.39 4.73
N GLU A 106 -41.34 10.49 5.62
CA GLU A 106 -40.03 10.57 6.29
C GLU A 106 -38.89 10.83 5.29
N SER A 107 -38.85 10.06 4.19
CA SER A 107 -37.79 10.15 3.19
C SER A 107 -37.78 11.46 2.42
N GLN A 108 -38.94 12.10 2.21
CA GLN A 108 -39.00 13.37 1.50
C GLN A 108 -38.55 14.52 2.41
N GLU A 109 -39.16 14.62 3.59
CA GLU A 109 -38.87 15.70 4.54
C GLU A 109 -37.44 15.59 5.10
N GLY A 110 -37.00 14.38 5.45
CA GLY A 110 -35.64 14.15 5.94
C GLY A 110 -34.58 14.52 4.91
N THR A 111 -34.81 14.22 3.63
CA THR A 111 -33.91 14.63 2.54
C THR A 111 -33.85 16.14 2.41
N TYR A 112 -35.00 16.83 2.45
CA TYR A 112 -35.05 18.29 2.42
C TYR A 112 -34.26 18.91 3.58
N LEU A 113 -34.46 18.44 4.82
CA LEU A 113 -33.75 18.94 5.99
C LEU A 113 -32.23 18.78 5.85
N MET A 114 -31.75 17.65 5.33
CA MET A 114 -30.32 17.46 5.04
C MET A 114 -29.81 18.39 3.92
N MET A 115 -30.61 18.59 2.87
CA MET A 115 -30.28 19.52 1.78
C MET A 115 -30.18 20.96 2.29
N HIS A 116 -31.11 21.40 3.15
CA HIS A 116 -31.11 22.73 3.75
C HIS A 116 -29.87 22.95 4.65
N LEU A 117 -29.60 22.01 5.56
CA LEU A 117 -28.40 22.06 6.42
C LEU A 117 -27.11 22.11 5.61
N SER A 118 -27.03 21.34 4.52
CA SER A 118 -25.84 21.32 3.68
C SER A 118 -25.70 22.57 2.81
N GLY A 119 -26.80 23.08 2.27
CA GLY A 119 -26.83 24.27 1.41
C GLY A 119 -26.50 25.57 2.15
N THR A 120 -26.67 25.60 3.47
CA THR A 120 -26.34 26.76 4.32
C THR A 120 -24.84 26.84 4.69
N LEU A 121 -24.05 25.78 4.44
CA LEU A 121 -22.61 25.76 4.74
C LEU A 121 -21.78 26.74 3.91
N GLY A 122 -22.28 27.14 2.73
CA GLY A 122 -21.58 28.04 1.80
C GLY A 122 -21.45 29.50 2.25
N GLY A 123 -22.09 29.89 3.37
CA GLY A 123 -21.93 31.22 3.95
C GLY A 123 -22.48 32.35 3.07
N ARG A 124 -23.80 32.44 2.92
CA ARG A 124 -24.46 33.57 2.25
C ARG A 124 -24.69 34.75 3.20
N SER A 125 -24.27 35.94 2.79
CA SER A 125 -24.50 37.21 3.50
C SER A 125 -25.89 37.81 3.28
N ASP A 126 -26.60 37.34 2.25
CA ASP A 126 -27.77 38.05 1.69
C ASP A 126 -29.12 37.44 2.12
N ILE A 127 -29.09 36.46 3.01
CA ILE A 127 -30.29 35.77 3.52
C ILE A 127 -30.74 36.42 4.82
N ASP A 128 -32.06 36.60 4.97
CA ASP A 128 -32.67 36.85 6.28
C ASP A 128 -32.55 35.59 7.15
N LEU A 129 -31.38 35.45 7.79
CA LEU A 129 -31.01 34.31 8.61
C LEU A 129 -32.01 34.03 9.73
N ALA A 130 -32.72 35.05 10.22
CA ALA A 130 -33.71 34.87 11.27
C ALA A 130 -34.95 34.13 10.75
N ARG A 131 -35.47 34.55 9.59
CA ARG A 131 -36.64 33.94 8.97
C ARG A 131 -36.36 32.53 8.46
N ASP A 132 -35.21 32.31 7.84
CA ASP A 132 -34.80 30.99 7.37
C ASP A 132 -34.63 30.00 8.53
N ARG A 133 -34.00 30.45 9.63
CA ARG A 133 -33.84 29.63 10.84
C ARG A 133 -35.18 29.23 11.45
N GLU A 134 -36.14 30.15 11.51
CA GLU A 134 -37.49 29.86 12.02
C GLU A 134 -38.22 28.84 11.14
N GLN A 135 -38.11 28.98 9.82
CA GLN A 135 -38.70 28.03 8.87
C GLN A 135 -38.06 26.65 9.01
N PHE A 136 -36.73 26.56 9.07
CA PHE A 136 -36.03 25.30 9.29
C PHE A 136 -36.41 24.65 10.64
N GLN A 137 -36.45 25.42 11.73
CA GLN A 137 -36.84 24.91 13.06
C GLN A 137 -38.27 24.35 13.05
N THR A 138 -39.20 25.04 12.38
CA THR A 138 -40.59 24.58 12.27
C THR A 138 -40.67 23.22 11.59
N HIS A 139 -39.97 23.06 10.47
CA HIS A 139 -39.88 21.79 9.73
C HIS A 139 -39.18 20.69 10.56
N ALA A 140 -38.03 21.01 11.18
CA ALA A 140 -37.27 20.05 11.97
C ALA A 140 -38.06 19.56 13.21
N ASP A 141 -38.72 20.45 13.95
CA ASP A 141 -39.55 20.06 15.09
C ASP A 141 -40.75 19.22 14.66
N ALA A 142 -41.36 19.52 13.51
CA ALA A 142 -42.42 18.68 12.94
C ALA A 142 -41.88 17.29 12.56
N PHE A 143 -40.72 17.22 11.93
CA PHE A 143 -40.07 15.96 11.57
C PHE A 143 -39.78 15.09 12.80
N PHE A 144 -39.13 15.62 13.84
CA PHE A 144 -38.81 14.82 15.03
C PHE A 144 -40.05 14.41 15.84
N ARG A 145 -41.15 15.18 15.78
CA ARG A 145 -42.44 14.76 16.36
C ARG A 145 -43.08 13.62 15.57
N ASN A 146 -43.05 13.69 14.24
CA ASN A 146 -43.66 12.70 13.37
C ASN A 146 -42.80 11.41 13.27
N PHE A 147 -41.48 11.53 13.39
CA PHE A 147 -40.50 10.46 13.20
C PHE A 147 -39.46 10.40 14.35
N PRO A 148 -39.87 10.08 15.59
CA PRO A 148 -38.99 10.10 16.76
C PRO A 148 -37.85 9.07 16.71
N ASN A 149 -38.03 7.99 15.94
CA ASN A 149 -37.03 6.93 15.74
C ASN A 149 -36.50 6.93 14.30
N SER A 150 -36.40 8.12 13.68
CA SER A 150 -35.97 8.23 12.29
C SER A 150 -34.63 7.53 12.05
N ARG A 151 -34.52 6.89 10.88
CA ARG A 151 -33.25 6.33 10.40
C ARG A 151 -32.40 7.36 9.65
N MET A 152 -32.95 8.54 9.39
CA MET A 152 -32.30 9.58 8.60
C MET A 152 -31.65 10.66 9.46
N LEU A 153 -32.35 11.15 10.49
CA LEU A 153 -31.87 12.22 11.36
C LEU A 153 -32.08 11.85 12.82
N TRP A 154 -31.05 12.10 13.64
CA TRP A 154 -31.12 11.94 15.09
C TRP A 154 -30.99 13.28 15.78
N ARG A 155 -31.70 13.41 16.91
CA ARG A 155 -31.62 14.57 17.79
C ARG A 155 -30.96 14.14 19.10
N GLY A 156 -29.80 14.72 19.38
CA GLY A 156 -29.16 14.65 20.69
C GLY A 156 -29.41 15.94 21.47
N GLU A 157 -29.67 15.83 22.78
CA GLU A 157 -29.78 16.99 23.67
C GLU A 157 -28.49 17.14 24.47
N VAL A 158 -27.86 18.30 24.35
CA VAL A 158 -26.70 18.67 25.16
C VAL A 158 -27.17 19.64 26.23
N ARG A 159 -26.87 19.34 27.50
CA ARG A 159 -27.22 20.21 28.63
C ARG A 159 -26.44 21.53 28.53
N GLU A 160 -27.12 22.63 28.85
CA GLU A 160 -26.49 23.93 28.98
C GLU A 160 -25.45 23.89 30.11
N GLY A 161 -24.19 24.24 29.79
CA GLY A 161 -23.07 24.15 30.73
C GLY A 161 -22.33 22.79 30.79
N ALA A 162 -22.65 21.86 29.89
CA ALA A 162 -21.93 20.59 29.80
C ALA A 162 -20.42 20.81 29.54
N SER A 163 -19.59 20.06 30.26
CA SER A 163 -18.15 20.01 30.05
C SER A 163 -17.81 19.34 28.71
N GLY A 164 -16.63 19.63 28.14
CA GLY A 164 -16.17 18.98 26.90
C GLY A 164 -16.12 17.45 27.00
N THR A 165 -15.87 16.91 28.20
CA THR A 165 -15.89 15.47 28.50
C THR A 165 -17.30 14.89 28.43
N GLU A 166 -18.30 15.55 29.01
CA GLU A 166 -19.70 15.10 28.96
C GLU A 166 -20.25 15.13 27.53
N LEU A 167 -19.81 16.10 26.72
CA LEU A 167 -20.15 16.19 25.31
C LEU A 167 -19.58 15.01 24.51
N VAL A 168 -18.31 14.67 24.74
CA VAL A 168 -17.68 13.51 24.11
C VAL A 168 -18.33 12.21 24.56
N GLU A 169 -18.67 12.05 25.84
CA GLU A 169 -19.40 10.88 26.34
C GLU A 169 -20.79 10.74 25.72
N SER A 170 -21.51 11.86 25.58
CA SER A 170 -22.82 11.88 24.93
C SER A 170 -22.72 11.48 23.45
N LEU A 171 -21.70 11.97 22.74
CA LEU A 171 -21.42 11.56 21.36
C LEU A 171 -21.04 10.08 21.28
N LYS A 172 -20.15 9.60 22.16
CA LYS A 172 -19.76 8.18 22.23
C LYS A 172 -20.95 7.27 22.50
N ALA A 173 -21.87 7.68 23.38
CA ALA A 173 -23.10 6.96 23.66
C ALA A 173 -24.03 6.93 22.43
N LEU A 174 -24.17 8.06 21.73
CA LEU A 174 -24.94 8.14 20.48
C LEU A 174 -24.33 7.28 19.36
N THR A 175 -22.99 7.13 19.32
CA THR A 175 -22.28 6.35 18.28
C THR A 175 -21.95 4.92 18.70
N GLY A 176 -22.29 4.49 19.92
CA GLY A 176 -22.00 3.14 20.43
C GLY A 176 -20.51 2.84 20.68
N LEU A 177 -19.68 3.86 20.97
CA LEU A 177 -18.26 3.69 21.32
C LEU A 177 -18.12 3.40 22.82
N THR A 178 -17.86 2.14 23.19
CA THR A 178 -17.67 1.71 24.58
C THR A 178 -16.19 1.73 25.00
N PRO A 179 -15.88 1.91 26.30
CA PRO A 179 -14.51 1.83 26.81
C PRO A 179 -13.80 0.50 26.50
N ASP A 180 -14.55 -0.60 26.52
CA ASP A 180 -14.02 -1.94 26.19
C ASP A 180 -13.54 -2.02 24.74
N ARG A 181 -14.28 -1.40 23.81
CA ARG A 181 -13.91 -1.33 22.39
C ARG A 181 -12.63 -0.52 22.20
N GLU A 182 -12.47 0.59 22.90
CA GLU A 182 -11.24 1.40 22.87
C GLU A 182 -10.03 0.63 23.43
N ALA A 183 -10.20 -0.08 24.55
CA ALA A 183 -9.15 -0.91 25.13
C ALA A 183 -8.77 -2.09 24.22
N PHE A 184 -9.73 -2.68 23.52
CA PHE A 184 -9.48 -3.70 22.50
C PHE A 184 -8.69 -3.14 21.31
N GLN A 185 -9.10 -1.99 20.76
CA GLN A 185 -8.40 -1.32 19.66
C GLN A 185 -6.94 -1.00 19.99
N LYS A 186 -6.68 -0.40 21.16
CA LYS A 186 -5.31 -0.10 21.61
C LYS A 186 -4.42 -1.35 21.73
N ARG A 187 -5.00 -2.49 22.13
CA ARG A 187 -4.27 -3.76 22.18
C ARG A 187 -3.94 -4.27 20.77
N LEU A 188 -4.89 -4.21 19.84
CA LEU A 188 -4.66 -4.60 18.45
C LEU A 188 -3.62 -3.70 17.78
N GLU A 189 -3.69 -2.40 18.00
CA GLU A 189 -2.74 -1.42 17.45
C GLU A 189 -1.31 -1.72 17.90
N ARG A 190 -1.09 -1.95 19.21
CA ARG A 190 0.22 -2.33 19.74
C ARG A 190 0.72 -3.65 19.16
N SER A 191 -0.17 -4.63 19.01
CA SER A 191 0.17 -5.93 18.42
C SER A 191 0.61 -5.80 16.96
N LEU A 192 -0.08 -4.96 16.18
CA LEU A 192 0.29 -4.64 14.80
C LEU A 192 1.62 -3.89 14.72
N GLN A 193 1.84 -2.90 15.59
CA GLN A 193 3.11 -2.16 15.65
C GLN A 193 4.29 -3.10 15.96
N GLN A 194 4.08 -4.09 16.81
CA GLN A 194 5.10 -5.11 17.14
C GLN A 194 5.26 -6.17 16.04
N GLY A 195 4.34 -6.25 15.07
CA GLY A 195 4.32 -7.29 14.04
C GLY A 195 3.91 -8.67 14.57
N LEU A 196 3.16 -8.73 15.68
CA LEU A 196 2.69 -9.99 16.28
C LEU A 196 1.38 -10.49 15.63
N ASN A 197 0.59 -9.58 15.06
CA ASN A 197 -0.63 -9.89 14.34
C ASN A 197 -0.57 -9.34 12.92
N THR A 198 -1.24 -10.02 12.00
CA THR A 198 -1.42 -9.56 10.62
C THR A 198 -2.91 -9.25 10.41
N ILE A 199 -3.20 -8.00 10.03
CA ILE A 199 -4.57 -7.54 9.72
C ILE A 199 -4.53 -6.88 8.34
N PRO A 200 -5.46 -7.24 7.42
CA PRO A 200 -5.57 -6.58 6.12
C PRO A 200 -5.58 -5.06 6.24
N PHE A 201 -4.76 -4.40 5.43
CA PHE A 201 -4.54 -2.98 5.36
C PHE A 201 -5.85 -2.20 5.26
N SER A 202 -6.77 -2.64 4.40
CA SER A 202 -8.08 -2.02 4.21
C SER A 202 -9.01 -2.10 5.44
N TRP A 203 -8.75 -3.01 6.37
CA TRP A 203 -9.58 -3.19 7.58
C TRP A 203 -9.12 -2.31 8.73
N ARG A 204 -7.85 -1.91 8.74
CA ARG A 204 -7.22 -1.24 9.88
C ARG A 204 -7.92 0.08 10.28
N PRO A 205 -8.36 0.96 9.36
CA PRO A 205 -9.08 2.19 9.73
C PRO A 205 -10.36 1.91 10.53
N ARG A 206 -11.15 0.92 10.11
CA ARG A 206 -12.44 0.59 10.73
C ARG A 206 -12.29 -0.27 12.00
N LEU A 207 -11.24 -1.07 12.07
CA LEU A 207 -11.06 -2.07 13.14
C LEU A 207 -10.08 -1.64 14.23
N VAL A 208 -8.96 -0.99 13.87
CA VAL A 208 -7.78 -0.83 14.73
C VAL A 208 -7.42 0.63 14.96
N LEU A 209 -7.29 1.40 13.88
CA LEU A 209 -6.65 2.72 13.87
C LEU A 209 -7.70 3.83 13.95
N SER A 210 -8.09 4.21 15.16
CA SER A 210 -9.18 5.17 15.40
C SER A 210 -8.90 6.59 14.88
N CYS A 211 -7.63 6.97 14.71
CA CYS A 211 -7.23 8.26 14.15
C CYS A 211 -7.21 8.27 12.61
N ILE A 212 -7.44 7.13 11.97
CA ILE A 212 -7.40 6.99 10.51
C ILE A 212 -8.83 6.83 10.00
N SER A 213 -9.26 7.81 9.21
CA SER A 213 -10.63 7.90 8.68
C SER A 213 -10.97 6.76 7.70
N ASP A 214 -10.04 6.44 6.80
CA ASP A 214 -10.26 5.49 5.70
C ASP A 214 -8.93 4.95 5.14
N ILE A 215 -9.01 4.05 4.15
CA ILE A 215 -7.83 3.41 3.55
C ILE A 215 -6.94 4.39 2.77
N VAL A 216 -7.51 5.44 2.17
CA VAL A 216 -6.75 6.44 1.41
C VAL A 216 -5.94 7.31 2.37
N HIS A 217 -6.56 7.70 3.49
CA HIS A 217 -5.86 8.36 4.59
C HIS A 217 -4.75 7.46 5.16
N LEU A 218 -5.02 6.16 5.37
CA LEU A 218 -4.00 5.21 5.83
C LEU A 218 -2.80 5.16 4.87
N TRP A 219 -3.06 5.11 3.56
CA TRP A 219 -2.03 5.07 2.53
C TRP A 219 -1.11 6.30 2.57
N ASP A 220 -1.68 7.50 2.69
CA ASP A 220 -0.86 8.71 2.78
C ASP A 220 -0.09 8.80 4.12
N VAL A 221 -0.67 8.33 5.23
CA VAL A 221 0.04 8.22 6.51
C VAL A 221 1.18 7.20 6.43
N ALA A 222 0.98 6.06 5.78
CA ALA A 222 1.99 5.02 5.63
C ALA A 222 3.29 5.57 5.03
N LYS A 223 3.18 6.37 3.96
CA LYS A 223 4.32 6.92 3.22
C LYS A 223 5.20 7.87 4.04
N VAL A 224 4.60 8.60 4.97
CA VAL A 224 5.32 9.59 5.81
C VAL A 224 5.63 9.07 7.20
N SER A 225 5.07 7.92 7.58
CA SER A 225 5.28 7.32 8.90
C SER A 225 6.73 6.89 9.12
N SER A 226 7.11 6.84 10.41
CA SER A 226 8.42 6.32 10.77
C SER A 226 8.48 4.82 10.47
N ARG A 227 9.70 4.30 10.36
CA ARG A 227 9.89 2.86 10.16
C ARG A 227 9.53 2.03 11.41
N ASP A 228 9.32 2.68 12.56
CA ASP A 228 8.85 2.03 13.80
C ASP A 228 7.32 1.88 13.84
N ASP A 229 6.58 2.63 13.01
CA ASP A 229 5.13 2.66 13.02
C ASP A 229 4.51 1.61 12.09
N ARG A 230 4.89 0.34 12.29
CA ARG A 230 4.49 -0.79 11.43
C ARG A 230 2.98 -0.97 11.28
N GLN A 231 2.19 -0.51 12.25
CA GLN A 231 0.73 -0.54 12.18
C GLN A 231 0.18 0.21 10.96
N TYR A 232 0.93 1.17 10.41
CA TYR A 232 0.55 1.92 9.21
C TYR A 232 1.11 1.34 7.91
N HIS A 233 2.03 0.37 7.95
CA HIS A 233 2.75 -0.08 6.75
C HIS A 233 1.97 -1.13 5.96
N LEU A 234 2.05 -1.05 4.63
CA LEU A 234 1.49 -2.06 3.72
C LEU A 234 2.51 -3.19 3.55
N ALA A 235 2.07 -4.44 3.64
CA ALA A 235 2.91 -5.60 3.34
C ALA A 235 2.43 -6.23 2.04
N MET A 236 3.20 -6.05 0.97
CA MET A 236 2.84 -6.53 -0.36
C MET A 236 3.24 -7.98 -0.57
N VAL A 237 4.44 -8.38 -0.14
CA VAL A 237 4.91 -9.76 -0.14
C VAL A 237 5.88 -9.96 1.03
N ASN A 238 5.65 -10.98 1.87
CA ASN A 238 6.59 -11.39 2.91
C ASN A 238 7.20 -12.79 2.67
N ASP A 239 6.68 -13.56 1.71
CA ASP A 239 7.22 -14.88 1.37
C ASP A 239 8.56 -14.83 0.62
N ILE A 240 9.63 -15.27 1.29
CA ILE A 240 10.99 -15.35 0.73
C ILE A 240 11.07 -16.23 -0.53
N GLY A 241 10.12 -17.16 -0.71
CA GLY A 241 10.00 -18.02 -1.89
C GLY A 241 9.31 -17.39 -3.09
N TRP A 242 8.79 -16.16 -2.98
CA TRP A 242 8.06 -15.52 -4.06
C TRP A 242 8.88 -15.43 -5.35
N GLN A 243 8.22 -15.73 -6.47
CA GLN A 243 8.73 -15.54 -7.82
C GLN A 243 7.66 -14.83 -8.66
N PRO A 244 8.05 -13.92 -9.56
CA PRO A 244 7.09 -13.20 -10.38
C PRO A 244 6.32 -14.15 -11.30
N ILE A 245 5.02 -13.93 -11.40
CA ILE A 245 4.16 -14.62 -12.37
C ILE A 245 4.47 -14.09 -13.78
N GLY A 246 4.63 -15.00 -14.75
CA GLY A 246 4.91 -14.63 -16.15
C GLY A 246 3.73 -13.90 -16.82
N ALA A 247 4.05 -13.04 -17.79
CA ALA A 247 3.08 -12.16 -18.45
C ALA A 247 1.90 -12.91 -19.11
N ASP A 248 2.14 -14.09 -19.67
CA ASP A 248 1.11 -14.92 -20.29
C ASP A 248 0.14 -15.50 -19.27
N ASP A 249 0.62 -15.87 -18.07
CA ASP A 249 -0.24 -16.43 -17.02
C ASP A 249 -1.10 -15.35 -16.36
N LEU A 250 -0.53 -14.16 -16.12
CA LEU A 250 -1.28 -13.02 -15.60
C LEU A 250 -2.46 -12.64 -16.52
N ARG A 251 -2.27 -12.69 -17.85
CA ARG A 251 -3.30 -12.29 -18.83
C ARG A 251 -4.42 -13.31 -19.05
N LYS A 252 -4.37 -14.50 -18.44
CA LYS A 252 -5.41 -15.54 -18.63
C LYS A 252 -6.77 -15.14 -18.04
N ARG A 253 -6.78 -14.33 -16.99
CA ARG A 253 -7.98 -13.95 -16.25
C ARG A 253 -8.04 -12.43 -16.08
N VAL A 254 -9.25 -11.90 -15.96
CA VAL A 254 -9.46 -10.47 -15.74
C VAL A 254 -9.01 -10.14 -14.32
N PRO A 255 -8.11 -9.16 -14.13
CA PRO A 255 -7.66 -8.80 -12.79
C PRO A 255 -8.74 -8.01 -12.07
N LEU A 256 -9.12 -8.45 -10.86
CA LEU A 256 -10.04 -7.74 -9.97
C LEU A 256 -9.22 -6.92 -8.98
N LEU A 257 -9.16 -5.60 -9.19
CA LEU A 257 -8.35 -4.69 -8.40
C LEU A 257 -9.07 -4.28 -7.12
N ASP A 258 -8.33 -4.36 -6.01
CA ASP A 258 -8.76 -3.82 -4.73
C ASP A 258 -8.28 -2.38 -4.50
N TRP A 259 -8.62 -1.83 -3.33
CA TRP A 259 -8.16 -0.50 -2.93
C TRP A 259 -6.64 -0.35 -2.90
N THR A 260 -5.90 -1.35 -2.45
CA THR A 260 -4.44 -1.24 -2.34
C THR A 260 -3.76 -1.22 -3.70
N ALA A 261 -4.20 -2.06 -4.64
CA ALA A 261 -3.75 -2.05 -6.02
C ALA A 261 -4.08 -0.71 -6.71
N LEU A 262 -5.30 -0.19 -6.55
CA LEU A 262 -5.69 1.09 -7.14
C LEU A 262 -4.84 2.26 -6.63
N LEU A 263 -4.58 2.31 -5.31
CA LEU A 263 -3.79 3.38 -4.69
C LEU A 263 -2.31 3.31 -5.12
N VAL A 264 -1.73 2.12 -5.11
CA VAL A 264 -0.33 1.90 -5.54
C VAL A 264 -0.17 2.23 -7.02
N LEU A 265 -1.06 1.73 -7.88
CA LEU A 265 -1.00 2.00 -9.32
C LEU A 265 -1.18 3.48 -9.65
N ASN A 266 -2.08 4.18 -8.94
CA ASN A 266 -2.26 5.62 -9.13
C ASN A 266 -0.99 6.40 -8.75
N ASP A 267 -0.42 6.16 -7.57
CA ASP A 267 0.76 6.89 -7.12
C ASP A 267 2.03 6.51 -7.94
N LEU A 268 2.13 5.27 -8.44
CA LEU A 268 3.22 4.86 -9.34
C LEU A 268 3.03 5.36 -10.78
N GLY A 269 1.83 5.85 -11.15
CA GLY A 269 1.51 6.27 -12.51
C GLY A 269 1.38 5.12 -13.50
N LEU A 270 0.83 3.97 -13.06
CA LEU A 270 0.78 2.72 -13.82
C LEU A 270 -0.63 2.34 -14.32
N ILE A 271 -1.67 3.11 -14.00
CA ILE A 271 -3.07 2.80 -14.38
C ILE A 271 -3.20 2.55 -15.89
N ASP A 272 -2.69 3.46 -16.72
CA ASP A 272 -2.76 3.35 -18.19
C ASP A 272 -2.01 2.11 -18.72
N ALA A 273 -0.81 1.85 -18.18
CA ALA A 273 0.01 0.71 -18.57
C ALA A 273 -0.67 -0.62 -18.21
N VAL A 274 -1.26 -0.71 -17.02
CA VAL A 274 -1.98 -1.90 -16.56
C VAL A 274 -3.21 -2.16 -17.40
N ILE A 275 -4.04 -1.14 -17.67
CA ILE A 275 -5.23 -1.30 -18.50
C ILE A 275 -4.84 -1.70 -19.94
N THR A 276 -3.77 -1.12 -20.48
CA THR A 276 -3.25 -1.49 -21.80
C THR A 276 -2.73 -2.94 -21.82
N PHE A 277 -2.02 -3.36 -20.77
CA PHE A 277 -1.44 -4.70 -20.66
C PHE A 277 -2.50 -5.80 -20.57
N PHE A 278 -3.54 -5.61 -19.76
CA PHE A 278 -4.62 -6.58 -19.60
C PHE A 278 -5.73 -6.42 -20.65
N GLY A 279 -5.88 -5.24 -21.27
CA GLY A 279 -6.96 -4.87 -22.20
C GLY A 279 -8.29 -4.61 -21.50
N GLN A 280 -8.60 -5.40 -20.47
CA GLN A 280 -9.77 -5.25 -19.61
C GLN A 280 -9.39 -5.55 -18.16
N ILE A 281 -9.88 -4.73 -17.23
CA ILE A 281 -9.73 -4.92 -15.79
C ILE A 281 -11.11 -4.95 -15.12
N ALA A 282 -11.17 -5.40 -13.88
CA ALA A 282 -12.38 -5.33 -13.06
C ALA A 282 -12.10 -4.53 -11.77
N VAL A 283 -13.05 -3.69 -11.39
CA VAL A 283 -13.09 -3.02 -10.08
C VAL A 283 -14.50 -3.22 -9.54
N ALA A 284 -14.64 -3.87 -8.38
CA ALA A 284 -15.95 -4.17 -7.81
C ALA A 284 -16.80 -2.89 -7.67
N ARG A 285 -18.10 -3.00 -7.92
CA ARG A 285 -19.03 -1.86 -7.88
C ARG A 285 -18.98 -1.13 -6.54
N ALA A 286 -18.93 -1.86 -5.43
CA ALA A 286 -18.81 -1.30 -4.09
C ALA A 286 -17.51 -0.50 -3.89
N THR A 287 -16.39 -0.92 -4.50
CA THR A 287 -15.13 -0.17 -4.45
C THR A 287 -15.26 1.16 -5.21
N MET A 288 -15.91 1.15 -6.38
CA MET A 288 -16.18 2.38 -7.14
C MET A 288 -17.17 3.31 -6.41
N GLU A 289 -18.17 2.75 -5.72
CA GLU A 289 -19.10 3.52 -4.88
C GLU A 289 -18.39 4.15 -3.67
N GLU A 290 -17.54 3.39 -2.97
CA GLU A 290 -16.68 3.94 -1.89
C GLU A 290 -15.74 5.04 -2.42
N LEU A 291 -15.20 4.90 -3.64
CA LEU A 291 -14.40 5.96 -4.27
C LEU A 291 -15.19 7.25 -4.44
N ALA A 292 -16.43 7.17 -4.92
CA ALA A 292 -17.30 8.33 -5.02
C ALA A 292 -17.63 8.93 -3.64
N GLU A 293 -17.92 8.11 -2.64
CA GLU A 293 -18.11 8.58 -1.26
C GLU A 293 -16.87 9.35 -0.77
N PHE A 294 -15.66 8.84 -1.02
CA PHE A 294 -14.42 9.49 -0.58
C PHE A 294 -14.10 10.77 -1.35
N THR A 295 -14.61 10.94 -2.57
CA THR A 295 -14.52 12.22 -3.29
C THR A 295 -15.51 13.28 -2.79
N ASN A 296 -16.46 12.93 -1.91
CA ASN A 296 -17.42 13.88 -1.38
C ASN A 296 -16.70 14.96 -0.54
N PRO A 297 -16.94 16.26 -0.80
CA PRO A 297 -16.23 17.32 -0.11
C PRO A 297 -16.65 17.55 1.35
N LEU A 298 -17.81 17.06 1.79
CA LEU A 298 -18.34 17.31 3.14
C LEU A 298 -18.03 16.16 4.11
N PHE A 299 -18.14 14.92 3.63
CA PHE A 299 -18.00 13.72 4.47
C PHE A 299 -17.12 12.63 3.85
N GLY A 300 -16.43 12.95 2.76
CA GLY A 300 -15.48 12.03 2.11
C GLY A 300 -14.15 11.94 2.84
N SER A 301 -13.15 11.40 2.14
CA SER A 301 -11.81 11.19 2.70
C SER A 301 -11.12 12.53 2.95
N PRO A 302 -10.32 12.68 4.03
CA PRO A 302 -9.42 13.82 4.17
C PRO A 302 -8.43 13.91 3.00
N MET A 303 -8.16 12.79 2.30
CA MET A 303 -7.32 12.71 1.11
C MET A 303 -8.15 12.81 -0.18
N ARG A 304 -9.18 13.67 -0.20
CA ARG A 304 -10.10 13.86 -1.35
C ARG A 304 -9.39 14.09 -2.68
N SER A 305 -8.33 14.89 -2.70
CA SER A 305 -7.56 15.19 -3.93
C SER A 305 -6.99 13.92 -4.58
N LYS A 306 -6.58 12.95 -3.78
CA LYS A 306 -6.12 11.65 -4.25
C LYS A 306 -7.24 10.81 -4.85
N CYS A 307 -8.40 10.80 -4.19
CA CYS A 307 -9.58 10.11 -4.70
C CYS A 307 -10.02 10.69 -6.05
N LEU A 308 -9.99 12.03 -6.19
CA LEU A 308 -10.26 12.71 -7.47
C LEU A 308 -9.21 12.37 -8.53
N SER A 309 -7.93 12.32 -8.17
CA SER A 309 -6.85 11.90 -9.08
C SER A 309 -7.11 10.49 -9.61
N LEU A 310 -7.43 9.54 -8.72
CA LEU A 310 -7.72 8.16 -9.10
C LEU A 310 -8.98 8.08 -9.97
N GLN A 311 -10.06 8.76 -9.60
CA GLN A 311 -11.28 8.79 -10.41
C GLN A 311 -11.02 9.35 -11.81
N ASN A 312 -10.23 10.42 -11.92
CA ASN A 312 -9.83 11.03 -13.20
C ASN A 312 -8.91 10.12 -14.01
N ALA A 313 -8.06 9.31 -13.38
CA ALA A 313 -7.22 8.33 -14.07
C ALA A 313 -8.05 7.15 -14.62
N LEU A 314 -9.11 6.73 -13.92
CA LEU A 314 -9.98 5.64 -14.35
C LEU A 314 -11.01 6.07 -15.41
N LYS A 315 -11.47 7.32 -15.35
CA LYS A 315 -12.56 7.85 -16.18
C LYS A 315 -12.39 7.62 -17.70
N PRO A 316 -11.22 7.86 -18.32
CA PRO A 316 -11.00 7.65 -19.76
C PRO A 316 -11.10 6.18 -20.20
N HIS A 317 -10.91 5.26 -19.26
CA HIS A 317 -10.83 3.82 -19.52
C HIS A 317 -12.10 3.07 -19.12
N LEU A 318 -13.22 3.76 -18.88
CA LEU A 318 -14.46 3.14 -18.39
C LEU A 318 -14.92 1.96 -19.28
N ALA A 319 -14.70 2.04 -20.59
CA ALA A 319 -14.96 0.96 -21.55
C ALA A 319 -14.21 -0.36 -21.24
N SER A 320 -13.02 -0.25 -20.67
CA SER A 320 -12.13 -1.36 -20.31
C SER A 320 -12.25 -1.76 -18.84
N ILE A 321 -13.13 -1.13 -18.06
CA ILE A 321 -13.31 -1.41 -16.62
C ILE A 321 -14.67 -2.06 -16.39
N LEU A 322 -14.65 -3.34 -16.06
CA LEU A 322 -15.83 -4.06 -15.57
C LEU A 322 -16.11 -3.68 -14.11
N GLN A 323 -17.39 -3.50 -13.78
CA GLN A 323 -17.84 -3.22 -12.40
C GLN A 323 -18.76 -4.32 -11.86
N PRO A 324 -18.25 -5.56 -11.67
CA PRO A 324 -19.04 -6.67 -11.17
C PRO A 324 -19.65 -6.36 -9.79
N SER A 325 -20.82 -6.93 -9.52
CA SER A 325 -21.53 -6.82 -8.24
C SER A 325 -22.04 -8.18 -7.79
N SER A 326 -22.05 -8.45 -6.48
CA SER A 326 -22.68 -9.66 -5.94
C SER A 326 -24.16 -9.38 -5.62
N LEU A 327 -25.05 -10.22 -6.17
CA LEU A 327 -26.50 -10.00 -6.18
C LEU A 327 -27.24 -10.38 -4.88
N GLU A 328 -26.56 -10.93 -3.87
CA GLU A 328 -27.20 -11.45 -2.68
C GLU A 328 -26.91 -10.56 -1.47
N GLU A 329 -27.96 -10.07 -0.82
CA GLU A 329 -27.87 -9.56 0.55
C GLU A 329 -27.09 -10.58 1.36
N ALA A 330 -25.92 -10.16 1.88
CA ALA A 330 -24.97 -11.00 2.58
C ALA A 330 -25.70 -11.99 3.49
N SER A 331 -25.78 -13.24 3.05
CA SER A 331 -26.28 -14.34 3.88
C SER A 331 -25.40 -14.35 5.13
N GLU A 332 -26.02 -14.21 6.31
CA GLU A 332 -25.34 -14.22 7.61
C GLU A 332 -24.56 -15.51 7.91
N ALA A 333 -24.51 -16.45 6.95
CA ALA A 333 -23.93 -17.78 7.05
C ALA A 333 -22.47 -17.90 6.55
N SER A 334 -21.72 -16.80 6.35
CA SER A 334 -20.26 -16.91 6.14
C SER A 334 -19.52 -16.95 7.48
N SER A 335 -18.67 -17.97 7.65
CA SER A 335 -17.93 -18.26 8.89
C SER A 335 -16.81 -17.25 9.20
N SER A 336 -16.54 -16.31 8.30
CA SER A 336 -15.58 -15.22 8.50
C SER A 336 -16.16 -13.89 8.02
N LYS A 337 -16.58 -13.02 8.95
CA LYS A 337 -17.11 -11.69 8.60
C LYS A 337 -15.98 -10.82 8.06
N VAL A 338 -15.86 -10.74 6.73
CA VAL A 338 -15.04 -9.73 6.03
C VAL A 338 -15.50 -8.34 6.46
N ILE A 339 -14.54 -7.44 6.73
CA ILE A 339 -14.86 -6.08 7.16
C ILE A 339 -14.91 -5.16 5.95
N GLY A 340 -16.08 -4.54 5.77
CA GLY A 340 -16.31 -3.51 4.76
C GLY A 340 -16.89 -4.06 3.47
N ARG A 341 -17.80 -3.27 2.88
CA ARG A 341 -18.62 -3.66 1.73
C ARG A 341 -17.78 -4.01 0.50
N SER A 342 -16.79 -3.18 0.17
CA SER A 342 -15.88 -3.42 -0.97
C SER A 342 -15.13 -4.74 -0.85
N ASN A 343 -14.53 -5.00 0.32
CA ASN A 343 -13.80 -6.24 0.56
C ASN A 343 -14.71 -7.47 0.49
N SER A 344 -15.92 -7.41 1.07
CA SER A 344 -16.88 -8.52 1.04
C SER A 344 -17.32 -8.85 -0.38
N GLU A 345 -17.69 -7.83 -1.17
CA GLU A 345 -18.12 -8.02 -2.56
C GLU A 345 -17.00 -8.63 -3.41
N MET A 346 -15.76 -8.17 -3.25
CA MET A 346 -14.60 -8.75 -3.96
C MET A 346 -14.39 -10.23 -3.63
N VAL A 347 -14.45 -10.59 -2.34
CA VAL A 347 -14.29 -12.00 -1.90
C VAL A 347 -15.38 -12.87 -2.54
N GLU A 348 -16.62 -12.38 -2.57
CA GLU A 348 -17.73 -13.10 -3.19
C GLU A 348 -17.57 -13.24 -4.71
N ILE A 349 -17.11 -12.21 -5.40
CA ILE A 349 -16.85 -12.26 -6.85
C ILE A 349 -15.78 -13.30 -7.18
N CYS A 350 -14.64 -13.26 -6.48
CA CYS A 350 -13.56 -14.23 -6.68
C CYS A 350 -14.00 -15.67 -6.38
N ALA A 351 -14.85 -15.86 -5.37
CA ALA A 351 -15.36 -17.19 -5.02
C ALA A 351 -16.40 -17.72 -6.03
N LYS A 352 -17.25 -16.85 -6.60
CA LYS A 352 -18.31 -17.23 -7.55
C LYS A 352 -17.81 -17.42 -8.98
N GLU A 353 -16.83 -16.62 -9.41
CA GLU A 353 -16.29 -16.63 -10.78
C GLU A 353 -14.74 -16.77 -10.82
N PRO A 354 -14.15 -17.80 -10.18
CA PRO A 354 -12.69 -17.95 -10.06
C PRO A 354 -12.00 -18.16 -11.41
N GLU A 355 -12.68 -18.74 -12.39
CA GLU A 355 -12.14 -18.92 -13.75
C GLU A 355 -12.10 -17.62 -14.56
N ARG A 356 -12.86 -16.59 -14.14
CA ARG A 356 -12.96 -15.32 -14.85
C ARG A 356 -12.12 -14.23 -14.20
N TYR A 357 -12.21 -14.11 -12.89
CA TYR A 357 -11.53 -13.07 -12.12
C TYR A 357 -10.39 -13.65 -11.29
N ARG A 358 -9.29 -12.89 -11.22
CA ARG A 358 -8.18 -13.18 -10.31
C ARG A 358 -7.93 -11.97 -9.43
N LEU A 359 -7.76 -12.17 -8.13
CA LEU A 359 -7.55 -11.06 -7.20
C LEU A 359 -6.21 -10.37 -7.48
N TYR A 360 -6.27 -9.07 -7.76
CA TYR A 360 -5.11 -8.18 -7.78
C TYR A 360 -5.20 -7.27 -6.55
N SER A 361 -4.36 -7.57 -5.55
CA SER A 361 -4.25 -6.80 -4.31
C SER A 361 -2.78 -6.64 -3.95
N ASP A 362 -2.41 -5.48 -3.44
CA ASP A 362 -1.07 -5.20 -2.91
C ASP A 362 -0.96 -5.45 -1.40
N ASP A 363 -1.96 -6.12 -0.82
CA ASP A 363 -1.99 -6.55 0.57
C ASP A 363 -1.96 -8.08 0.68
N GLU A 364 -0.81 -8.62 1.07
CA GLU A 364 -0.62 -10.06 1.26
C GLU A 364 -1.60 -10.65 2.28
N ALA A 365 -1.93 -9.89 3.33
CA ALA A 365 -2.85 -10.35 4.37
C ALA A 365 -4.26 -10.52 3.81
N LEU A 366 -4.69 -9.60 2.95
CA LEU A 366 -5.98 -9.70 2.27
C LEU A 366 -6.00 -10.90 1.30
N ARG A 367 -4.95 -11.08 0.48
CA ARG A 367 -4.86 -12.23 -0.44
C ARG A 367 -4.91 -13.56 0.32
N THR A 368 -4.17 -13.67 1.43
CA THR A 368 -4.16 -14.86 2.30
C THR A 368 -5.53 -15.10 2.94
N PHE A 369 -6.18 -14.03 3.40
CA PHE A 369 -7.52 -14.12 3.98
C PHE A 369 -8.55 -14.61 2.93
N CYS A 370 -8.51 -14.06 1.71
CA CYS A 370 -9.42 -14.45 0.63
C CYS A 370 -9.25 -15.92 0.22
N ALA A 371 -8.05 -16.48 0.35
CA ALA A 371 -7.79 -17.89 0.07
C ALA A 371 -8.44 -18.84 1.10
N ALA A 372 -8.80 -18.36 2.30
CA ALA A 372 -9.50 -19.10 3.35
C ALA A 372 -8.89 -20.49 3.69
N GLY A 373 -7.56 -20.61 3.62
CA GLY A 373 -6.83 -21.86 3.87
C GLY A 373 -6.55 -22.73 2.63
N SER A 374 -7.00 -22.28 1.46
CA SER A 374 -6.60 -22.84 0.15
C SER A 374 -5.29 -22.19 -0.35
N GLU A 375 -4.79 -22.64 -1.50
CA GLU A 375 -3.67 -21.96 -2.17
C GLU A 375 -4.05 -20.52 -2.54
N VAL A 376 -3.13 -19.58 -2.30
CA VAL A 376 -3.38 -18.15 -2.55
C VAL A 376 -3.47 -17.90 -4.05
N ASP A 377 -4.68 -17.65 -4.54
CA ASP A 377 -4.93 -17.34 -5.94
C ASP A 377 -5.10 -15.83 -6.17
N GLY A 378 -3.99 -15.11 -6.08
CA GLY A 378 -3.94 -13.68 -6.35
C GLY A 378 -2.51 -13.22 -6.64
N PHE A 379 -2.38 -11.99 -7.11
CA PHE A 379 -1.08 -11.39 -7.46
C PHE A 379 -1.03 -9.92 -7.04
N CYS A 380 0.15 -9.32 -7.17
CA CYS A 380 0.42 -7.95 -6.74
C CYS A 380 1.18 -7.14 -7.79
N THR A 381 1.45 -5.88 -7.47
CA THR A 381 2.14 -4.94 -8.35
C THR A 381 3.57 -5.39 -8.66
N LEU A 382 4.25 -6.17 -7.80
CA LEU A 382 5.55 -6.74 -8.16
C LEU A 382 5.46 -7.72 -9.35
N ASP A 383 4.40 -8.53 -9.40
CA ASP A 383 4.14 -9.44 -10.53
C ASP A 383 3.89 -8.63 -11.81
N VAL A 384 3.08 -7.57 -11.71
CA VAL A 384 2.77 -6.68 -12.83
C VAL A 384 4.02 -5.95 -13.34
N LEU A 385 4.85 -5.41 -12.45
CA LEU A 385 6.10 -4.75 -12.83
C LEU A 385 7.05 -5.71 -13.56
N ALA A 386 7.14 -6.96 -13.12
CA ALA A 386 7.91 -7.99 -13.81
C ALA A 386 7.34 -8.29 -15.20
N ALA A 387 6.02 -8.49 -15.31
CA ALA A 387 5.36 -8.78 -16.58
C ALA A 387 5.42 -7.62 -17.59
N LEU A 388 5.25 -6.36 -17.13
CA LEU A 388 5.42 -5.17 -17.97
C LEU A 388 6.85 -5.05 -18.52
N THR A 389 7.84 -5.47 -17.73
CA THR A 389 9.24 -5.54 -18.18
C THR A 389 9.44 -6.67 -19.19
N GLU A 390 8.84 -7.84 -18.95
CA GLU A 390 8.89 -9.00 -19.86
C GLU A 390 8.37 -8.66 -21.26
N VAL A 391 7.28 -7.88 -21.36
CA VAL A 391 6.71 -7.45 -22.64
C VAL A 391 7.31 -6.14 -23.19
N GLY A 392 8.32 -5.57 -22.51
CA GLY A 392 9.03 -4.37 -22.96
C GLY A 392 8.24 -3.05 -22.81
N GLN A 393 7.17 -3.02 -22.01
CA GLN A 393 6.46 -1.77 -21.67
C GLN A 393 7.19 -0.96 -20.58
N LEU A 394 8.02 -1.62 -19.76
CA LEU A 394 8.93 -0.97 -18.82
C LEU A 394 10.36 -1.44 -19.06
N SER A 395 11.32 -0.54 -18.88
CA SER A 395 12.74 -0.89 -18.78
C SER A 395 13.07 -1.47 -17.40
N LEU A 396 14.19 -2.19 -17.31
CA LEU A 396 14.71 -2.71 -16.04
C LEU A 396 15.00 -1.60 -15.02
N LEU A 397 15.44 -0.42 -15.49
CA LEU A 397 15.70 0.74 -14.65
C LEU A 397 14.40 1.32 -14.10
N GLU A 398 13.37 1.48 -14.94
CA GLU A 398 12.05 1.94 -14.49
C GLU A 398 11.44 0.97 -13.46
N LYS A 399 11.52 -0.34 -13.70
CA LYS A 399 11.11 -1.36 -12.72
C LYS A 399 11.82 -1.15 -11.37
N ALA A 400 13.14 -1.00 -11.39
CA ALA A 400 13.93 -0.82 -10.17
C ALA A 400 13.57 0.48 -9.42
N GLY A 401 13.39 1.59 -10.15
CA GLY A 401 12.95 2.86 -9.58
C GLY A 401 11.55 2.78 -8.94
N LYS A 402 10.61 2.08 -9.56
CA LYS A 402 9.27 1.85 -8.96
C LYS A 402 9.35 1.00 -7.68
N ILE A 403 10.23 -0.01 -7.63
CA ILE A 403 10.46 -0.81 -6.41
C ILE A 403 11.14 0.03 -5.32
N ALA A 404 12.08 0.91 -5.68
CA ALA A 404 12.66 1.87 -4.74
C ALA A 404 11.62 2.83 -4.15
N GLN A 405 10.68 3.30 -4.99
CA GLN A 405 9.57 4.15 -4.57
C GLN A 405 8.64 3.42 -3.60
N LEU A 406 8.33 2.14 -3.84
CA LEU A 406 7.58 1.31 -2.89
C LEU A 406 8.30 1.16 -1.54
N CYS A 407 9.63 0.98 -1.56
CA CYS A 407 10.45 0.92 -0.36
C CYS A 407 10.45 2.25 0.42
N GLU A 408 10.49 3.38 -0.28
CA GLU A 408 10.36 4.72 0.31
C GLU A 408 9.03 4.86 1.05
N TRP A 409 7.94 4.42 0.42
CA TRP A 409 6.57 4.44 0.89
C TRP A 409 6.22 3.44 2.01
N ARG A 410 7.23 2.77 2.58
CA ARG A 410 7.05 1.77 3.64
C ARG A 410 6.22 0.57 3.21
N VAL A 411 6.29 0.20 1.92
CA VAL A 411 5.69 -1.03 1.42
C VAL A 411 6.69 -2.17 1.60
N GLY A 412 6.27 -3.23 2.30
CA GLY A 412 7.02 -4.48 2.44
C GLY A 412 7.03 -5.24 1.12
N VAL A 413 8.14 -5.14 0.39
CA VAL A 413 8.37 -5.78 -0.91
C VAL A 413 9.59 -6.70 -0.87
N ILE A 414 9.69 -7.59 -1.85
CA ILE A 414 10.91 -8.36 -2.10
C ILE A 414 11.70 -7.68 -3.21
N VAL A 415 12.97 -7.41 -2.92
CA VAL A 415 13.91 -6.80 -3.86
C VAL A 415 14.89 -7.87 -4.31
N GLN A 416 14.98 -8.10 -5.62
CA GLN A 416 15.98 -8.97 -6.23
C GLN A 416 17.28 -8.20 -6.45
N LEU A 417 18.39 -8.92 -6.48
CA LEU A 417 19.71 -8.32 -6.69
C LEU A 417 19.80 -7.55 -8.02
N SER A 418 19.10 -8.02 -9.06
CA SER A 418 19.01 -7.35 -10.35
C SER A 418 18.55 -5.91 -10.21
N GLU A 419 17.56 -5.63 -9.35
CA GLU A 419 17.07 -4.25 -9.17
C GLU A 419 18.07 -3.36 -8.45
N ILE A 420 18.79 -3.89 -7.45
CA ILE A 420 19.86 -3.16 -6.78
C ILE A 420 20.93 -2.76 -7.79
N VAL A 421 21.32 -3.68 -8.68
CA VAL A 421 22.35 -3.44 -9.70
C VAL A 421 21.91 -2.37 -10.70
N GLN A 422 20.64 -2.35 -11.11
CA GLN A 422 20.14 -1.33 -12.04
C GLN A 422 20.22 0.10 -11.47
N LEU A 423 20.09 0.25 -10.15
CA LEU A 423 20.16 1.55 -9.46
C LEU A 423 21.58 1.98 -9.11
N LEU A 424 22.63 1.21 -9.46
CA LEU A 424 24.00 1.61 -9.18
C LEU A 424 24.42 2.77 -10.09
N PRO A 425 24.81 3.93 -9.55
CA PRO A 425 25.28 5.05 -10.35
C PRO A 425 26.53 4.68 -11.14
N SER A 426 26.62 5.11 -12.40
CA SER A 426 27.80 4.86 -13.26
C SER A 426 29.11 5.37 -12.63
N ALA A 427 29.05 6.45 -11.85
CA ALA A 427 30.19 6.99 -11.12
C ALA A 427 30.78 6.00 -10.09
N ALA A 428 29.96 5.12 -9.50
CA ALA A 428 30.40 4.12 -8.52
C ALA A 428 31.40 3.12 -9.12
N PHE A 429 31.36 2.91 -10.44
CA PHE A 429 32.29 2.05 -11.18
C PHE A 429 33.68 2.67 -11.35
N THR A 430 33.81 3.97 -11.09
CA THR A 430 35.07 4.72 -11.24
C THR A 430 35.57 5.30 -9.92
N ALA A 431 34.92 4.93 -8.81
CA ALA A 431 35.32 5.36 -7.47
C ALA A 431 36.75 4.92 -7.15
N ARG A 432 37.55 5.85 -6.59
CA ARG A 432 38.96 5.60 -6.26
C ARG A 432 39.18 5.16 -4.82
N THR A 433 38.21 5.41 -3.94
CA THR A 433 38.24 5.00 -2.54
C THR A 433 36.86 4.52 -2.11
N VAL A 434 36.80 3.69 -1.07
CA VAL A 434 35.53 3.20 -0.51
C VAL A 434 34.67 4.37 -0.03
N ARG A 435 35.28 5.38 0.61
CA ARG A 435 34.61 6.59 1.06
C ARG A 435 33.95 7.34 -0.10
N GLN A 436 34.68 7.57 -1.20
CA GLN A 436 34.11 8.20 -2.39
C GLN A 436 32.97 7.36 -2.98
N GLY A 437 33.13 6.03 -2.99
CA GLY A 437 32.06 5.12 -3.42
C GLY A 437 30.80 5.26 -2.58
N VAL A 438 30.93 5.33 -1.25
CA VAL A 438 29.80 5.54 -0.33
C VAL A 438 29.13 6.89 -0.58
N GLU A 439 29.92 7.97 -0.74
CA GLU A 439 29.38 9.31 -1.03
C GLU A 439 28.60 9.34 -2.36
N ILE A 440 29.05 8.62 -3.38
CA ILE A 440 28.34 8.47 -4.67
C ILE A 440 27.03 7.70 -4.49
N LEU A 441 27.05 6.60 -3.73
CA LEU A 441 25.88 5.78 -3.49
C LEU A 441 24.84 6.50 -2.60
N ASP A 442 25.28 7.24 -1.58
CA ASP A 442 24.44 8.07 -0.72
C ASP A 442 23.74 9.21 -1.49
N ALA A 443 24.35 9.67 -2.59
CA ALA A 443 23.76 10.70 -3.44
C ALA A 443 22.63 10.20 -4.35
N GLU A 444 22.40 8.87 -4.43
CA GLU A 444 21.37 8.27 -5.27
C GLU A 444 20.11 7.91 -4.43
N PRO A 445 19.02 8.70 -4.50
CA PRO A 445 17.89 8.55 -3.57
C PRO A 445 17.18 7.21 -3.70
N GLU A 446 16.97 6.72 -4.92
CA GLU A 446 16.27 5.47 -5.18
C GLU A 446 17.03 4.28 -4.60
N PHE A 447 18.35 4.25 -4.80
CA PHE A 447 19.23 3.26 -4.22
C PHE A 447 19.18 3.27 -2.68
N ILE A 448 19.26 4.45 -2.05
CA ILE A 448 19.24 4.56 -0.60
C ILE A 448 17.90 4.14 0.02
N SER A 449 16.78 4.49 -0.63
CA SER A 449 15.44 4.03 -0.22
C SER A 449 15.36 2.50 -0.18
N MET A 450 15.84 1.85 -1.25
CA MET A 450 15.86 0.39 -1.38
C MET A 450 16.79 -0.28 -0.36
N ILE A 451 18.05 0.14 -0.27
CA ILE A 451 19.04 -0.42 0.66
C ILE A 451 18.65 -0.19 2.12
N SER A 452 17.97 0.91 2.41
CA SER A 452 17.43 1.15 3.74
C SER A 452 16.30 0.21 4.07
N ALA A 453 15.37 -0.06 3.15
CA ALA A 453 14.31 -1.04 3.40
C ALA A 453 14.87 -2.46 3.63
N LEU A 454 15.85 -2.89 2.81
CA LEU A 454 16.44 -4.22 2.88
C LEU A 454 17.24 -4.50 4.16
N TRP A 455 18.11 -3.57 4.55
CA TRP A 455 19.03 -3.74 5.68
C TRP A 455 18.60 -2.91 6.88
N ASP A 456 17.29 -2.86 7.13
CA ASP A 456 16.74 -2.22 8.31
C ASP A 456 17.32 -2.86 9.59
N TYR A 457 17.68 -2.02 10.57
CA TYR A 457 18.31 -2.49 11.80
C TYR A 457 17.37 -3.39 12.63
N ARG A 458 16.05 -3.34 12.38
CA ARG A 458 15.04 -4.15 13.07
C ARG A 458 14.89 -5.56 12.52
N VAL A 459 15.46 -5.85 11.36
CA VAL A 459 15.53 -7.23 10.84
C VAL A 459 16.56 -7.99 11.68
N PRO A 460 16.32 -9.25 12.10
CA PRO A 460 17.32 -10.03 12.83
C PRO A 460 18.67 -10.02 12.11
N PHE A 461 19.76 -9.92 12.87
CA PHE A 461 21.13 -9.84 12.34
C PHE A 461 21.40 -10.96 11.32
N GLU A 462 21.08 -12.20 11.68
CA GLU A 462 21.30 -13.39 10.85
C GLU A 462 20.59 -13.29 9.48
N LYS A 463 19.32 -12.85 9.46
CA LYS A 463 18.56 -12.68 8.21
C LYS A 463 19.18 -11.61 7.31
N ALA A 464 19.59 -10.48 7.89
CA ALA A 464 20.25 -9.42 7.14
C ALA A 464 21.65 -9.83 6.65
N LEU A 465 22.40 -10.60 7.45
CA LEU A 465 23.69 -11.18 7.10
C LEU A 465 23.55 -12.14 5.91
N GLY A 466 22.58 -13.06 5.95
CA GLY A 466 22.33 -14.00 4.85
C GLY A 466 22.04 -13.29 3.53
N HIS A 467 21.20 -12.26 3.55
CA HIS A 467 20.91 -11.47 2.36
C HIS A 467 22.13 -10.70 1.84
N ALA A 468 22.86 -10.01 2.72
CA ALA A 468 24.06 -9.26 2.31
C ALA A 468 25.16 -10.18 1.78
N ALA A 469 25.37 -11.34 2.40
CA ALA A 469 26.30 -12.36 1.95
C ALA A 469 25.92 -12.93 0.58
N SER A 470 24.62 -13.18 0.35
CA SER A 470 24.11 -13.60 -0.97
C SER A 470 24.36 -12.56 -2.05
N ALA A 471 24.05 -11.29 -1.78
CA ALA A 471 24.32 -10.19 -2.69
C ALA A 471 25.83 -10.07 -3.00
N LEU A 472 26.68 -10.10 -1.95
CA LEU A 472 28.13 -10.06 -2.10
C LEU A 472 28.64 -11.22 -2.97
N ARG A 473 28.18 -12.43 -2.69
CA ARG A 473 28.58 -13.64 -3.43
C ARG A 473 28.32 -13.50 -4.92
N VAL A 474 27.09 -13.14 -5.29
CA VAL A 474 26.70 -13.03 -6.71
C VAL A 474 27.47 -11.90 -7.40
N LEU A 475 27.66 -10.75 -6.75
CA LEU A 475 28.42 -9.62 -7.31
C LEU A 475 29.92 -9.94 -7.48
N VAL A 476 30.49 -10.75 -6.58
CA VAL A 476 31.86 -11.27 -6.71
C VAL A 476 31.97 -12.23 -7.90
N GLU A 477 31.00 -13.09 -8.13
CA GLU A 477 31.02 -14.08 -9.22
C GLU A 477 30.80 -13.44 -10.59
N GLN A 478 29.80 -12.55 -10.71
CA GLN A 478 29.40 -11.97 -11.99
C GLN A 478 30.24 -10.75 -12.38
N ALA A 479 31.09 -10.24 -11.48
CA ALA A 479 31.91 -9.04 -11.71
C ALA A 479 31.14 -7.80 -12.19
N LEU A 480 29.92 -7.66 -11.70
CA LEU A 480 29.03 -6.54 -12.01
C LEU A 480 29.47 -5.20 -11.40
N LEU A 481 30.36 -5.20 -10.41
CA LEU A 481 30.87 -3.99 -9.77
C LEU A 481 32.36 -4.15 -9.43
N PRO A 482 33.19 -3.10 -9.59
CA PRO A 482 34.58 -3.12 -9.11
C PRO A 482 34.66 -3.31 -7.59
N GLU A 483 35.80 -3.78 -7.10
CA GLU A 483 36.01 -4.14 -5.69
C GLU A 483 35.76 -2.95 -4.74
N ILE A 484 36.12 -1.74 -5.16
CA ILE A 484 35.89 -0.50 -4.39
C ILE A 484 34.38 -0.20 -4.29
N GLY A 485 33.66 -0.27 -5.41
CA GLY A 485 32.20 -0.07 -5.41
C GLY A 485 31.48 -1.14 -4.60
N LEU A 486 31.95 -2.39 -4.68
CA LEU A 486 31.41 -3.51 -3.91
C LEU A 486 31.66 -3.36 -2.41
N ALA A 487 32.86 -2.92 -2.01
CA ALA A 487 33.15 -2.57 -0.63
C ALA A 487 32.31 -1.38 -0.15
N ALA A 488 32.06 -0.38 -0.99
CA ALA A 488 31.16 0.74 -0.67
C ALA A 488 29.71 0.26 -0.44
N LEU A 489 29.17 -0.59 -1.32
CA LEU A 489 27.85 -1.20 -1.14
C LEU A 489 27.77 -1.98 0.19
N MET A 490 28.74 -2.84 0.47
CA MET A 490 28.79 -3.63 1.71
C MET A 490 29.01 -2.75 2.96
N ARG A 491 29.61 -1.55 2.80
CA ARG A 491 29.74 -0.59 3.89
C ARG A 491 28.38 -0.10 4.39
N HIS A 492 27.40 0.12 3.51
CA HIS A 492 26.04 0.51 3.93
C HIS A 492 25.36 -0.57 4.78
N TRP A 493 25.54 -1.85 4.44
CA TRP A 493 25.08 -2.96 5.29
C TRP A 493 25.80 -2.94 6.64
N HIS A 494 27.14 -2.85 6.61
CA HIS A 494 27.95 -2.94 7.82
C HIS A 494 27.62 -1.84 8.85
N VAL A 495 27.40 -0.59 8.41
CA VAL A 495 26.96 0.50 9.31
C VAL A 495 25.69 0.11 10.07
N LYS A 496 24.69 -0.44 9.37
CA LYS A 496 23.39 -0.80 9.95
C LYS A 496 23.49 -2.05 10.81
N ALA A 497 24.29 -3.02 10.39
CA ALA A 497 24.55 -4.23 11.15
C ALA A 497 25.22 -3.93 12.51
N ALA A 498 26.15 -2.97 12.55
CA ALA A 498 26.83 -2.55 13.77
C ALA A 498 25.91 -1.81 14.79
N MET A 499 24.73 -1.36 14.36
CA MET A 499 23.74 -0.72 15.24
C MET A 499 22.79 -1.73 15.92
N LYS A 500 22.91 -3.02 15.60
CA LYS A 500 21.99 -4.05 16.09
C LYS A 500 22.40 -4.60 17.45
N ASN A 501 21.42 -4.83 18.32
CA ASN A 501 21.65 -5.41 19.64
C ASN A 501 21.96 -6.93 19.59
N ASP A 502 21.60 -7.61 18.50
CA ASP A 502 21.84 -9.04 18.26
C ASP A 502 23.05 -9.31 17.33
N ALA A 503 23.81 -8.27 16.96
CA ALA A 503 25.07 -8.41 16.24
C ALA A 503 26.23 -8.71 17.21
N PRO A 504 27.36 -9.25 16.71
CA PRO A 504 28.56 -9.44 17.53
C PRO A 504 29.05 -8.12 18.15
N ASP A 505 29.54 -8.17 19.39
CA ASP A 505 30.05 -6.99 20.13
C ASP A 505 31.21 -6.28 19.41
N GLN A 506 31.98 -7.02 18.61
CA GLN A 506 33.10 -6.49 17.83
C GLN A 506 32.67 -6.22 16.38
N ALA A 507 32.63 -4.97 15.95
CA ALA A 507 32.26 -4.59 14.58
C ALA A 507 33.10 -5.30 13.49
N LEU A 508 34.39 -5.54 13.76
CA LEU A 508 35.26 -6.30 12.85
C LEU A 508 34.79 -7.76 12.66
N GLU A 509 34.19 -8.35 13.69
CA GLU A 509 33.62 -9.69 13.62
C GLU A 509 32.42 -9.73 12.66
N THR A 510 31.63 -8.66 12.59
CA THR A 510 30.53 -8.53 11.62
C THR A 510 31.02 -8.60 10.17
N ILE A 511 32.14 -7.91 9.85
CA ILE A 511 32.76 -7.98 8.52
C ILE A 511 33.26 -9.41 8.24
N VAL A 512 33.89 -10.06 9.22
CA VAL A 512 34.40 -11.43 9.08
C VAL A 512 33.25 -12.41 8.81
N LEU A 513 32.14 -12.30 9.55
CA LEU A 513 30.96 -13.14 9.32
C LEU A 513 30.38 -12.95 7.92
N LEU A 514 30.32 -11.71 7.40
CA LEU A 514 29.87 -11.45 6.03
C LEU A 514 30.70 -12.23 5.00
N ILE A 515 32.03 -12.18 5.12
CA ILE A 515 32.94 -12.88 4.20
C ILE A 515 32.78 -14.39 4.32
N ILE A 516 32.68 -14.92 5.55
CA ILE A 516 32.50 -16.35 5.79
C ILE A 516 31.19 -16.84 5.19
N THR A 517 30.09 -16.16 5.48
CA THR A 517 28.76 -16.54 4.98
C THR A 517 28.70 -16.45 3.46
N ALA A 518 29.33 -15.44 2.83
CA ALA A 518 29.37 -15.35 1.36
C ALA A 518 30.18 -16.50 0.74
N ALA A 519 31.31 -16.87 1.35
CA ALA A 519 32.15 -17.97 0.89
C ALA A 519 31.51 -19.36 1.09
N LEU A 520 30.57 -19.49 2.03
CA LEU A 520 29.83 -20.73 2.28
C LEU A 520 28.88 -21.14 1.14
N MET A 521 28.48 -20.20 0.28
CA MET A 521 27.48 -20.39 -0.76
C MET A 521 28.02 -21.11 -2.01
N GLY A 522 28.57 -22.31 -1.83
CA GLY A 522 29.11 -23.17 -2.90
C GLY A 522 30.62 -23.04 -3.13
N HIS A 523 31.10 -23.59 -4.24
CA HIS A 523 32.52 -23.58 -4.63
C HIS A 523 33.00 -22.16 -4.97
N LEU A 524 34.11 -21.71 -4.40
CA LEU A 524 34.68 -20.39 -4.63
C LEU A 524 35.90 -20.48 -5.58
N PRO A 525 35.74 -20.15 -6.89
CA PRO A 525 36.86 -20.15 -7.82
C PRO A 525 37.96 -19.19 -7.36
N ARG A 526 39.22 -19.49 -7.72
CA ARG A 526 40.39 -18.69 -7.29
C ARG A 526 40.26 -17.19 -7.61
N ALA A 527 39.68 -16.83 -8.74
CA ALA A 527 39.43 -15.43 -9.11
C ALA A 527 38.43 -14.76 -8.14
N CYS A 528 37.31 -15.43 -7.87
CA CYS A 528 36.31 -14.97 -6.90
C CYS A 528 36.90 -14.86 -5.49
N ALA A 529 37.69 -15.84 -5.05
CA ALA A 529 38.39 -15.82 -3.76
C ALA A 529 39.33 -14.60 -3.64
N LYS A 530 40.09 -14.27 -4.69
CA LYS A 530 40.95 -13.07 -4.72
C LYS A 530 40.15 -11.78 -4.63
N ARG A 531 39.03 -11.69 -5.36
CA ARG A 531 38.14 -10.51 -5.29
C ARG A 531 37.54 -10.37 -3.90
N LEU A 532 37.07 -11.47 -3.30
CA LEU A 532 36.54 -11.48 -1.94
C LEU A 532 37.58 -11.03 -0.90
N TRP A 533 38.84 -11.46 -1.03
CA TRP A 533 39.95 -10.95 -0.21
C TRP A 533 40.17 -9.45 -0.37
N THR A 534 40.07 -8.94 -1.60
CA THR A 534 40.24 -7.51 -1.89
C THR A 534 39.12 -6.70 -1.23
N VAL A 535 37.86 -7.15 -1.37
CA VAL A 535 36.70 -6.53 -0.71
C VAL A 535 36.84 -6.58 0.81
N TYR A 536 37.29 -7.69 1.38
CA TYR A 536 37.53 -7.81 2.82
C TYR A 536 38.52 -6.76 3.32
N ARG A 537 39.67 -6.61 2.66
CA ARG A 537 40.68 -5.60 3.04
C ARG A 537 40.13 -4.17 2.94
N LEU A 538 39.44 -3.86 1.85
CA LEU A 538 38.82 -2.55 1.64
C LEU A 538 37.78 -2.22 2.72
N LEU A 539 37.01 -3.22 3.18
CA LEU A 539 36.07 -3.06 4.29
C LEU A 539 36.76 -2.84 5.63
N VAL A 540 37.84 -3.56 5.90
CA VAL A 540 38.67 -3.39 7.11
C VAL A 540 39.32 -2.00 7.14
N GLU A 541 39.92 -1.58 6.03
CA GLU A 541 40.49 -0.25 5.86
C GLU A 541 39.42 0.83 6.06
N SER A 542 38.24 0.67 5.45
CA SER A 542 37.13 1.61 5.64
C SER A 542 36.57 1.63 7.06
N HIS A 543 36.65 0.53 7.80
CA HIS A 543 36.20 0.46 9.20
C HIS A 543 37.13 1.21 10.14
N HIS A 544 38.44 1.08 9.96
CA HIS A 544 39.45 1.74 10.80
C HIS A 544 39.77 3.18 10.35
N GLY A 545 39.51 3.52 9.08
CA GLY A 545 39.76 4.86 8.55
C GLY A 545 41.21 5.30 8.73
N ASP A 546 41.41 6.52 9.23
CA ASP A 546 42.75 7.08 9.46
C ASP A 546 43.59 6.34 10.52
N GLN A 547 42.96 5.47 11.32
CA GLN A 547 43.64 4.64 12.32
C GLN A 547 44.22 3.36 11.73
N MET A 548 43.95 3.06 10.46
CA MET A 548 44.40 1.83 9.83
C MET A 548 45.94 1.76 9.77
N ASP A 549 46.49 0.63 10.22
CA ASP A 549 47.91 0.33 10.16
C ASP A 549 48.16 -1.17 9.87
N GLU A 550 49.42 -1.54 9.67
CA GLU A 550 49.83 -2.93 9.38
C GLU A 550 49.48 -3.89 10.54
N ARG A 551 49.42 -3.38 11.78
CA ARG A 551 49.07 -4.20 12.95
C ARG A 551 47.58 -4.57 12.90
N LEU A 552 46.71 -3.62 12.60
CA LEU A 552 45.26 -3.83 12.47
C LEU A 552 44.93 -4.73 11.29
N GLU A 553 45.65 -4.62 10.16
CA GLU A 553 45.52 -5.55 9.04
C GLU A 553 45.82 -6.99 9.46
N LYS A 554 46.93 -7.21 10.18
CA LYS A 554 47.29 -8.53 10.71
C LYS A 554 46.25 -9.06 11.71
N VAL A 555 45.71 -8.20 12.57
CA VAL A 555 44.64 -8.58 13.51
C VAL A 555 43.41 -9.06 12.76
N ALA A 556 42.99 -8.34 11.72
CA ALA A 556 41.86 -8.72 10.89
C ALA A 556 42.08 -10.07 10.19
N ILE A 557 43.23 -10.25 9.50
CA ILE A 557 43.59 -11.51 8.84
C ILE A 557 43.59 -12.69 9.82
N ARG A 558 44.16 -12.51 11.02
CA ARG A 558 44.17 -13.53 12.07
C ARG A 558 42.76 -13.85 12.55
N LEU A 559 41.91 -12.85 12.75
CA LEU A 559 40.52 -13.05 13.15
C LEU A 559 39.77 -13.90 12.12
N LEU A 560 39.88 -13.58 10.84
CA LEU A 560 39.28 -14.35 9.75
C LEU A 560 39.75 -15.82 9.78
N GLY A 561 41.06 -16.06 9.89
CA GLY A 561 41.61 -17.42 9.99
C GLY A 561 41.08 -18.19 11.21
N SER A 562 41.01 -17.53 12.37
CA SER A 562 40.48 -18.15 13.60
C SER A 562 39.00 -18.51 13.50
N LYS A 563 38.19 -17.68 12.84
CA LYS A 563 36.76 -17.93 12.64
C LYS A 563 36.49 -19.06 11.65
N TYR A 564 37.32 -19.23 10.62
CA TYR A 564 37.24 -20.42 9.76
C TYR A 564 37.56 -21.73 10.51
N ALA A 565 38.49 -21.72 11.46
CA ALA A 565 38.76 -22.90 12.29
C ALA A 565 37.56 -23.22 13.21
N GLN A 566 36.88 -22.20 13.73
CA GLN A 566 35.63 -22.38 14.48
C GLN A 566 34.52 -22.94 13.58
N LEU A 567 34.40 -22.44 12.35
CA LEU A 567 33.45 -22.98 11.37
C LEU A 567 33.73 -24.45 11.05
N GLU A 568 34.99 -24.85 10.82
CA GLU A 568 35.35 -26.27 10.61
C GLU A 568 34.97 -27.13 11.82
N SER A 569 35.11 -26.63 13.05
CA SER A 569 34.69 -27.39 14.23
C SER A 569 33.18 -27.68 14.27
N ALA A 570 32.36 -26.80 13.68
CA ALA A 570 30.92 -26.97 13.55
C ALA A 570 30.51 -27.72 12.26
N ALA A 571 31.27 -27.54 11.18
CA ALA A 571 30.99 -28.05 9.84
C ALA A 571 32.32 -28.41 9.12
N ALA A 572 32.88 -29.57 9.47
CA ALA A 572 34.25 -29.96 9.11
C ALA A 572 34.55 -29.89 7.59
N THR A 573 33.66 -30.43 6.77
CA THR A 573 33.86 -30.47 5.31
C THR A 573 33.85 -29.08 4.68
N GLU A 574 32.94 -28.21 5.12
CA GLU A 574 32.75 -26.89 4.54
C GLU A 574 33.82 -25.90 5.02
N GLY A 575 34.17 -25.94 6.31
CA GLY A 575 35.21 -25.09 6.88
C GLY A 575 36.59 -25.34 6.26
N LEU A 576 36.99 -26.60 6.12
CA LEU A 576 38.28 -26.95 5.50
C LEU A 576 38.32 -26.57 4.01
N ARG A 577 37.22 -26.79 3.28
CA ARG A 577 37.11 -26.44 1.86
C ARG A 577 37.34 -24.94 1.65
N ILE A 578 36.61 -24.11 2.38
CA ILE A 578 36.67 -22.65 2.19
C ILE A 578 38.01 -22.09 2.64
N PHE A 579 38.56 -22.60 3.76
CA PHE A 579 39.91 -22.25 4.18
C PHE A 579 40.92 -22.53 3.06
N THR A 580 40.84 -23.70 2.43
CA THR A 580 41.74 -24.10 1.34
C THR A 580 41.58 -23.16 0.13
N GLU A 581 40.34 -22.95 -0.33
CA GLU A 581 40.01 -22.08 -1.48
C GLU A 581 40.52 -20.63 -1.27
N LEU A 582 40.35 -20.07 -0.07
CA LEU A 582 40.85 -18.73 0.26
C LEU A 582 42.36 -18.67 0.44
N ASN A 583 42.98 -19.68 1.07
CA ASN A 583 44.42 -19.71 1.30
C ASN A 583 45.23 -19.88 0.00
N GLU A 584 44.72 -20.67 -0.95
CA GLU A 584 45.32 -20.87 -2.28
C GLU A 584 45.18 -19.64 -3.20
N SER A 585 44.20 -18.78 -2.91
CA SER A 585 43.99 -17.53 -3.63
C SER A 585 45.04 -16.47 -3.28
N LEU A 586 45.61 -16.52 -2.07
CA LEU A 586 46.69 -15.64 -1.62
C LEU A 586 48.02 -15.99 -2.33
N THR A 587 48.88 -14.99 -2.47
CA THR A 587 50.21 -15.17 -3.07
C THR A 587 51.09 -15.98 -2.13
N ARG A 588 51.66 -17.09 -2.64
CA ARG A 588 52.44 -18.01 -1.83
C ARG A 588 53.69 -17.34 -1.25
N GLY A 589 53.91 -17.52 0.05
CA GLY A 589 55.08 -16.96 0.76
C GLY A 589 54.94 -15.49 1.17
N THR A 590 53.73 -14.91 1.07
CA THR A 590 53.45 -13.58 1.63
C THR A 590 53.14 -13.65 3.12
N ILE A 591 53.29 -12.52 3.80
CA ILE A 591 52.95 -12.36 5.23
C ILE A 591 51.46 -12.69 5.44
N ASP A 592 50.58 -12.20 4.57
CA ASP A 592 49.14 -12.41 4.67
C ASP A 592 48.75 -13.89 4.66
N GLN A 593 49.34 -14.67 3.76
CA GLN A 593 49.11 -16.12 3.69
C GLN A 593 49.57 -16.80 4.99
N SER A 594 50.73 -16.40 5.49
CA SER A 594 51.32 -16.98 6.69
C SER A 594 50.48 -16.64 7.93
N GLU A 595 50.05 -15.38 8.08
CA GLU A 595 49.20 -14.93 9.18
C GLU A 595 47.83 -15.62 9.17
N PHE A 596 47.20 -15.74 8.00
CA PHE A 596 45.92 -16.43 7.83
C PHE A 596 46.01 -17.93 8.20
N ALA A 597 46.99 -18.63 7.62
CA ALA A 597 47.18 -20.07 7.85
C ALA A 597 47.61 -20.39 9.29
N ASN A 598 48.47 -19.57 9.89
CA ASN A 598 48.92 -19.74 11.27
C ASN A 598 47.76 -19.54 12.26
N ALA A 599 46.94 -18.51 12.05
CA ALA A 599 45.79 -18.24 12.90
C ALA A 599 44.74 -19.37 12.85
N TYR A 600 44.44 -19.85 11.64
CA TYR A 600 43.56 -21.01 11.44
C TYR A 600 44.11 -22.26 12.13
N THR A 601 45.38 -22.60 11.89
CA THR A 601 46.00 -23.80 12.48
C THR A 601 46.03 -23.73 14.01
N THR A 602 46.38 -22.58 14.58
CA THR A 602 46.43 -22.34 16.03
C THR A 602 45.05 -22.51 16.65
N ALA A 603 44.02 -21.88 16.06
CA ALA A 603 42.65 -21.99 16.54
C ALA A 603 42.08 -23.42 16.41
N ARG A 604 42.43 -24.14 15.33
CA ARG A 604 42.03 -25.53 15.13
C ARG A 604 42.63 -26.47 16.17
N ILE A 605 43.92 -26.30 16.50
CA ILE A 605 44.59 -27.07 17.57
C ILE A 605 43.95 -26.76 18.93
N ALA A 606 43.64 -25.49 19.20
CA ALA A 606 42.98 -25.10 20.44
C ALA A 606 41.57 -25.71 20.57
N ALA A 607 40.81 -25.81 19.47
CA ALA A 607 39.49 -26.42 19.44
C ALA A 607 39.52 -27.96 19.61
N GLN A 608 40.61 -28.62 19.20
CA GLN A 608 40.81 -30.07 19.33
C GLN A 608 41.41 -30.49 20.68
N SER A 609 41.91 -29.53 21.46
CA SER A 609 42.47 -29.80 22.79
C SER A 609 41.34 -30.02 23.80
N PRO A 610 41.29 -31.15 24.54
CA PRO A 610 40.22 -31.40 25.51
C PRO A 610 40.20 -30.30 26.57
N LYS A 611 39.03 -29.72 26.83
CA LYS A 611 38.80 -28.85 27.99
C LYS A 611 38.99 -29.69 29.26
N PHE A 612 40.21 -29.76 29.77
CA PHE A 612 40.45 -30.22 31.14
C PHE A 612 39.85 -29.16 32.07
N GLY A 613 38.71 -29.51 32.68
CA GLY A 613 38.03 -28.66 33.65
C GLY A 613 38.97 -28.26 34.80
N ARG A 614 38.89 -26.98 35.17
CA ARG A 614 39.15 -26.51 36.52
C ARG A 614 37.96 -25.67 36.96
#